data_AF-A0A662M161-F1
#
_entry.id   AF-A0A662M161-F1
#
_cell.length_a   1.000
_cell.length_b   1.000
_cell.length_c   1.000
_cell.angle_alpha   90.00
_cell.angle_beta   90.00
_cell.angle_gamma   90.00
#
_symmetry.space_group_name_H-M   'P 1'
#
loop_
_entity.id
_entity.type
_entity.pdbx_description
1 polymer ?
#
loop_
_entity_poly.entity_id
_entity_poly.type
_entity_poly.pdbx_seq_one_letter_code
_entity_poly.pdbx_strand_id
1 'polypeptide(L)'
;MDQSVFERVYSKVFTIPKKRISVTLGIVTIVFASLQYGLAREFFARRYIALGLILIILILILGRTIKLAFNSRRTFFLALLILISIEIFDFIAFHFGTPYLISLTPALISSFLTIILYFLSEASEDRVYAVSLIMILLIYPFNYRYSFDAPSRLDFYILTFTYIFIASVGVFLGYLYIRFLDRDFGFNLKDLLRSFTLSWLTSNPAYVEKEFDGTGMIKKGWIRCLSIGDVKIISDSFHPGPFGNVGGAKLVKRILDMGNTMYLHSASTHGENIVSGEEAEKLMDSITCNCKELRAMKPYEVESKKFKITVFPFDSFRLMIVSGKNAIDDIPPEVQEFADKFGDILVCDGHNSYKKGYDVTPEEVEEIKSLIEKAAGIETEESTVMYSFSKRKVDTTNICRYLALLIL
;
A
#
# COMPACT_ATOMS: atom_id res chain seq x y z
N MET A 1 -11.06 -16.65 -1.90
CA MET A 1 -11.57 -15.33 -2.35
C MET A 1 -10.98 -15.04 -3.73
N ASP A 2 -11.83 -14.75 -4.72
CA ASP A 2 -11.41 -14.52 -6.11
C ASP A 2 -10.57 -13.23 -6.20
N GLN A 3 -9.34 -13.37 -6.68
CA GLN A 3 -8.35 -12.29 -6.75
C GLN A 3 -8.74 -11.26 -7.81
N SER A 4 -9.51 -11.65 -8.83
CA SER A 4 -10.08 -10.73 -9.81
C SER A 4 -11.16 -9.83 -9.19
N VAL A 5 -11.92 -10.36 -8.23
CA VAL A 5 -12.86 -9.59 -7.42
C VAL A 5 -12.07 -8.70 -6.47
N PHE A 6 -11.08 -9.24 -5.76
CA PHE A 6 -10.26 -8.46 -4.84
C PHE A 6 -9.54 -7.30 -5.54
N GLU A 7 -8.87 -7.47 -6.69
CA GLU A 7 -8.18 -6.38 -7.41
C GLU A 7 -9.14 -5.35 -8.02
N ARG A 8 -10.24 -5.82 -8.61
CA ARG A 8 -11.29 -4.94 -9.16
C ARG A 8 -12.00 -4.17 -8.04
N VAL A 9 -12.03 -4.73 -6.83
CA VAL A 9 -12.53 -4.12 -5.61
C VAL A 9 -11.43 -3.35 -4.89
N TYR A 10 -10.14 -3.66 -5.02
CA TYR A 10 -9.01 -3.02 -4.34
C TYR A 10 -8.90 -1.57 -4.84
N SER A 11 -8.86 -1.39 -6.16
CA SER A 11 -8.93 -0.05 -6.75
C SER A 11 -10.20 0.73 -6.38
N LYS A 12 -11.30 0.06 -6.01
CA LYS A 12 -12.62 0.67 -5.68
C LYS A 12 -12.87 0.90 -4.19
N VAL A 13 -12.44 0.00 -3.32
CA VAL A 13 -12.52 0.07 -1.85
C VAL A 13 -11.61 1.17 -1.35
N PHE A 14 -10.49 1.38 -2.04
CA PHE A 14 -9.53 2.39 -1.67
C PHE A 14 -9.62 3.68 -2.51
N THR A 15 -10.55 3.78 -3.47
CA THR A 15 -10.95 5.05 -4.09
C THR A 15 -12.14 5.67 -3.35
N ILE A 16 -11.85 6.62 -2.47
CA ILE A 16 -12.85 7.48 -1.80
C ILE A 16 -13.78 8.09 -2.86
N PRO A 17 -15.10 8.22 -2.70
CA PRO A 17 -16.00 8.77 -3.73
C PRO A 17 -15.63 10.19 -4.16
N LYS A 18 -15.86 10.59 -5.43
CA LYS A 18 -15.61 11.98 -5.88
C LYS A 18 -16.39 12.95 -4.99
N LYS A 19 -15.90 14.19 -4.79
CA LYS A 19 -16.55 15.20 -3.92
C LYS A 19 -18.06 15.34 -4.20
N ARG A 20 -18.45 15.38 -5.49
CA ARG A 20 -19.86 15.42 -5.90
C ARG A 20 -20.65 14.20 -5.41
N ILE A 21 -20.07 13.00 -5.52
CA ILE A 21 -20.70 11.76 -5.04
C ILE A 21 -20.83 11.77 -3.52
N SER A 22 -19.82 12.20 -2.76
CA SER A 22 -19.92 12.31 -1.30
C SER A 22 -20.99 13.31 -0.86
N VAL A 23 -21.11 14.45 -1.55
CA VAL A 23 -22.17 15.43 -1.28
C VAL A 23 -23.54 14.87 -1.65
N THR A 24 -23.69 14.23 -2.81
CA THR A 24 -24.94 13.58 -3.22
C THR A 24 -25.34 12.49 -2.22
N LEU A 25 -24.40 11.63 -1.82
CA LEU A 25 -24.64 10.61 -0.80
C LEU A 25 -25.06 11.26 0.53
N GLY A 26 -24.42 12.34 0.96
CA GLY A 26 -24.83 13.06 2.16
C GLY A 26 -26.23 13.66 2.08
N ILE A 27 -26.63 14.22 0.93
CA ILE A 27 -28.01 14.70 0.74
C ILE A 27 -28.98 13.50 0.79
N VAL A 28 -28.62 12.40 0.14
CA VAL A 28 -29.44 11.18 0.10
C VAL A 28 -29.59 10.57 1.51
N THR A 29 -28.52 10.47 2.30
CA THR A 29 -28.60 9.96 3.67
C THR A 29 -29.45 10.86 4.54
N ILE A 30 -29.28 12.19 4.45
CA ILE A 30 -30.13 13.16 5.17
C ILE A 30 -31.61 12.95 4.82
N VAL A 31 -31.94 12.82 3.53
CA VAL A 31 -33.33 12.61 3.09
C VAL A 31 -33.88 11.29 3.63
N PHE A 32 -33.16 10.18 3.44
CA PHE A 32 -33.61 8.87 3.90
C PHE A 32 -33.72 8.79 5.43
N ALA A 33 -32.71 9.25 6.16
CA ALA A 33 -32.74 9.30 7.62
C ALA A 33 -33.92 10.16 8.09
N SER A 34 -34.12 11.35 7.53
CA SER A 34 -35.22 12.25 7.92
C SER A 34 -36.61 11.64 7.67
N LEU A 35 -36.80 10.89 6.59
CA LEU A 35 -38.07 10.22 6.28
C LEU A 35 -38.47 9.16 7.31
N GLN A 36 -37.50 8.54 7.98
CA GLN A 36 -37.75 7.52 9.00
C GLN A 36 -38.46 8.09 10.24
N TYR A 37 -38.41 9.40 10.46
CA TYR A 37 -38.95 10.07 11.65
C TYR A 37 -40.36 10.66 11.47
N GLY A 38 -41.06 10.34 10.38
CA GLY A 38 -42.46 10.71 10.17
C GLY A 38 -42.72 12.23 10.30
N LEU A 39 -43.55 12.63 11.28
CA LEU A 39 -43.89 14.03 11.54
C LEU A 39 -42.67 14.88 11.97
N ALA A 40 -41.64 14.27 12.55
CA ALA A 40 -40.40 14.96 12.96
C ALA A 40 -39.38 15.13 11.82
N ARG A 41 -39.70 14.72 10.59
CA ARG A 41 -38.80 14.75 9.42
C ARG A 41 -38.09 16.09 9.21
N GLU A 42 -38.79 17.20 9.38
CA GLU A 42 -38.24 18.53 9.11
C GLU A 42 -37.18 18.92 10.14
N PHE A 43 -37.40 18.55 11.40
CA PHE A 43 -36.44 18.75 12.48
C PHE A 43 -35.15 17.99 12.21
N PHE A 44 -35.24 16.69 11.89
CA PHE A 44 -34.06 15.87 11.59
C PHE A 44 -33.32 16.33 10.35
N ALA A 45 -34.03 16.75 9.30
CA ALA A 45 -33.39 17.31 8.11
C ALA A 45 -32.55 18.56 8.43
N ARG A 46 -33.12 19.51 9.18
CA ARG A 46 -32.40 20.74 9.60
C ARG A 46 -31.20 20.41 10.50
N ARG A 47 -31.38 19.48 11.43
CA ARG A 47 -30.34 19.00 12.34
C ARG A 47 -29.17 18.38 11.57
N TYR A 48 -29.42 17.42 10.68
CA TYR A 48 -28.35 16.75 9.93
C TYR A 48 -27.64 17.68 8.95
N ILE A 49 -28.34 18.64 8.33
CA ILE A 49 -27.71 19.69 7.53
C ILE A 49 -26.77 20.54 8.41
N ALA A 50 -27.24 21.00 9.57
CA ALA A 50 -26.44 21.82 10.48
C ALA A 50 -25.21 21.06 11.01
N LEU A 51 -25.40 19.80 11.44
CA LEU A 51 -24.32 18.92 11.92
C LEU A 51 -23.32 18.62 10.81
N GLY A 52 -23.77 18.31 9.60
CA GLY A 52 -22.90 18.09 8.45
C GLY A 52 -22.04 19.32 8.13
N LEU A 53 -22.64 20.52 8.12
CA LEU A 53 -21.93 21.77 7.86
C LEU A 53 -20.90 22.10 8.95
N ILE A 54 -21.27 22.00 10.23
CA ILE A 54 -20.32 22.27 11.32
C ILE A 54 -19.18 21.25 11.34
N LEU A 55 -19.45 19.97 11.07
CA LEU A 55 -18.41 18.94 10.95
C LEU A 55 -17.41 19.28 9.85
N ILE A 56 -17.90 19.68 8.66
CA ILE A 56 -17.02 20.09 7.56
C ILE A 56 -16.15 21.28 7.99
N ILE A 57 -16.74 22.31 8.60
CA ILE A 57 -16.02 23.51 9.05
C ILE A 57 -14.96 23.14 10.08
N LEU A 58 -15.33 22.36 11.11
CA LEU A 58 -14.42 21.96 12.18
C LEU A 58 -13.27 21.10 11.65
N ILE A 59 -13.54 20.12 10.77
CA ILE A 59 -12.50 19.30 10.15
C ILE A 59 -11.56 20.16 9.29
N LEU A 60 -12.08 21.16 8.55
CA LEU A 60 -11.24 22.05 7.74
C LEU A 60 -10.35 22.98 8.57
N ILE A 61 -10.84 23.48 9.70
CA ILE A 61 -10.11 24.42 10.56
C ILE A 61 -9.17 23.65 11.48
N LEU A 62 -9.70 22.74 12.28
CA LEU A 62 -8.94 22.00 13.30
C LEU A 62 -8.13 20.86 12.71
N GLY A 63 -8.53 20.28 11.58
CA GLY A 63 -7.71 19.30 10.86
C GLY A 63 -6.37 19.87 10.41
N ARG A 64 -6.26 21.18 10.16
CA ARG A 64 -4.98 21.83 9.82
C ARG A 64 -3.99 21.82 10.99
N THR A 65 -4.47 21.93 12.23
CA THR A 65 -3.57 21.99 13.41
C THR A 65 -2.91 20.64 13.69
N ILE A 66 -3.55 19.54 13.28
CA ILE A 66 -2.99 18.18 13.35
C ILE A 66 -2.32 17.72 12.04
N LYS A 67 -2.27 18.57 11.01
CA LYS A 67 -1.80 18.17 9.67
C LYS A 67 -2.51 16.92 9.15
N LEU A 68 -3.84 16.96 9.13
CA LEU A 68 -4.66 15.89 8.57
C LEU A 68 -4.30 15.69 7.09
N ALA A 69 -4.04 14.44 6.66
CA ALA A 69 -3.63 14.06 5.30
C ALA A 69 -4.77 14.13 4.26
N PHE A 70 -5.58 15.19 4.35
CA PHE A 70 -6.83 15.33 3.65
C PHE A 70 -6.78 16.44 2.59
N ASN A 71 -7.24 16.07 1.41
CA ASN A 71 -7.77 17.04 0.47
C ASN A 71 -9.27 17.27 0.74
N SER A 72 -9.83 18.29 0.12
CA SER A 72 -11.25 18.66 0.28
C SER A 72 -12.21 17.46 0.14
N ARG A 73 -11.99 16.54 -0.82
CA ARG A 73 -12.81 15.32 -1.02
C ARG A 73 -12.87 14.43 0.23
N ARG A 74 -11.74 14.23 0.92
CA ARG A 74 -11.67 13.40 2.12
C ARG A 74 -12.34 14.05 3.32
N THR A 75 -12.26 15.37 3.43
CA THR A 75 -12.99 16.12 4.44
C THR A 75 -14.49 15.89 4.33
N PHE A 76 -15.07 15.97 3.13
CA PHE A 76 -16.50 15.66 2.91
C PHE A 76 -16.83 14.21 3.25
N PHE A 77 -15.95 13.26 2.90
CA PHE A 77 -16.17 11.85 3.22
C PHE A 77 -16.14 11.55 4.71
N LEU A 78 -15.18 12.12 5.46
CA LEU A 78 -15.12 11.96 6.91
C LEU A 78 -16.32 12.61 7.61
N ALA A 79 -16.71 13.81 7.19
CA ALA A 79 -17.91 14.45 7.70
C ALA A 79 -19.16 13.59 7.46
N LEU A 80 -19.29 12.97 6.28
CA LEU A 80 -20.35 12.03 5.96
C LEU A 80 -20.31 10.77 6.84
N LEU A 81 -19.13 10.17 7.04
CA LEU A 81 -18.98 8.99 7.89
C LEU A 81 -19.40 9.27 9.34
N ILE A 82 -18.98 10.43 9.86
CA ILE A 82 -19.36 10.90 11.19
C ILE A 82 -20.87 11.15 11.26
N LEU A 83 -21.45 11.80 10.25
CA LEU A 83 -22.88 12.09 10.19
C LEU A 83 -23.71 10.80 10.18
N ILE A 84 -23.34 9.81 9.35
CA ILE A 84 -24.01 8.50 9.32
C ILE A 84 -23.93 7.81 10.70
N SER A 85 -22.80 7.93 11.40
CA SER A 85 -22.66 7.37 12.75
C SER A 85 -23.61 8.07 13.74
N ILE A 86 -23.75 9.39 13.64
CA ILE A 86 -24.73 10.15 14.43
C ILE A 86 -26.16 9.73 14.08
N GLU A 87 -26.50 9.59 12.79
CA GLU A 87 -27.82 9.14 12.32
C GLU A 87 -28.19 7.76 12.91
N ILE A 88 -27.25 6.83 13.01
CA ILE A 88 -27.48 5.51 13.63
C ILE A 88 -27.85 5.65 15.12
N PHE A 89 -27.13 6.48 15.88
CA PHE A 89 -27.45 6.68 17.30
C PHE A 89 -28.74 7.48 17.49
N ASP A 90 -29.02 8.46 16.62
CA ASP A 90 -30.28 9.20 16.62
C ASP A 90 -31.47 8.27 16.32
N PHE A 91 -31.31 7.33 15.38
CA PHE A 91 -32.29 6.28 15.10
C PHE A 91 -32.59 5.43 16.33
N ILE A 92 -31.55 4.98 17.05
CA ILE A 92 -31.70 4.19 18.28
C ILE A 92 -32.43 5.02 19.35
N ALA A 93 -31.95 6.23 19.66
CA ALA A 93 -32.54 7.07 20.71
C ALA A 93 -34.03 7.37 20.45
N PHE A 94 -34.39 7.67 19.19
CA PHE A 94 -35.76 7.97 18.82
C PHE A 94 -36.69 6.76 18.91
N HIS A 95 -36.31 5.61 18.32
CA HIS A 95 -37.19 4.43 18.25
C HIS A 95 -37.30 3.68 19.59
N PHE A 96 -36.33 3.87 20.49
CA PHE A 96 -36.42 3.37 21.87
C PHE A 96 -37.17 4.33 22.82
N GLY A 97 -37.81 5.39 22.30
CA GLY A 97 -38.64 6.30 23.09
C GLY A 97 -37.86 7.25 24.00
N THR A 98 -36.59 7.52 23.68
CA THR A 98 -35.73 8.44 24.45
C THR A 98 -35.20 9.60 23.58
N PRO A 99 -36.07 10.33 22.85
CA PRO A 99 -35.64 11.35 21.88
C PRO A 99 -34.85 12.52 22.50
N TYR A 100 -34.97 12.76 23.81
CA TYR A 100 -34.17 13.78 24.51
C TYR A 100 -32.65 13.45 24.51
N LEU A 101 -32.28 12.17 24.41
CA LEU A 101 -30.88 11.71 24.36
C LEU A 101 -30.20 11.97 23.01
N ILE A 102 -30.96 12.37 21.97
CA ILE A 102 -30.42 12.78 20.66
C ILE A 102 -29.41 13.94 20.81
N SER A 103 -29.55 14.76 21.85
CA SER A 103 -28.58 15.81 22.18
C SER A 103 -27.19 15.28 22.61
N LEU A 104 -27.06 13.99 22.91
CA LEU A 104 -25.83 13.34 23.36
C LEU A 104 -25.11 12.53 22.26
N THR A 105 -25.75 12.30 21.12
CA THR A 105 -25.25 11.35 20.11
C THR A 105 -23.90 11.71 19.49
N PRO A 106 -23.53 12.99 19.26
CA PRO A 106 -22.17 13.31 18.82
C PRO A 106 -21.10 13.01 19.87
N ALA A 107 -21.43 12.99 21.17
CA ALA A 107 -20.45 12.62 22.20
C ALA A 107 -20.14 11.11 22.18
N LEU A 108 -21.10 10.26 21.77
CA LEU A 108 -20.92 8.80 21.71
C LEU A 108 -19.88 8.35 20.67
N ILE A 109 -19.67 9.15 19.62
CA ILE A 109 -18.69 8.85 18.56
C ILE A 109 -17.29 9.43 18.86
N SER A 110 -17.08 10.05 20.01
CA SER A 110 -15.83 10.77 20.33
C SER A 110 -14.59 9.88 20.33
N SER A 111 -14.70 8.64 20.82
CA SER A 111 -13.62 7.64 20.75
C SER A 111 -13.24 7.32 19.29
N PHE A 112 -14.26 6.99 18.48
CA PHE A 112 -14.11 6.69 17.06
C PHE A 112 -13.48 7.86 16.29
N LEU A 113 -13.94 9.09 16.54
CA LEU A 113 -13.37 10.30 15.96
C LEU A 113 -11.88 10.45 16.32
N THR A 114 -11.53 10.25 17.59
CA THR A 114 -10.15 10.38 18.07
C THR A 114 -9.21 9.40 17.37
N ILE A 115 -9.63 8.12 17.25
CA ILE A 115 -8.87 7.07 16.58
C ILE A 115 -8.67 7.41 15.10
N ILE A 116 -9.76 7.81 14.42
CA ILE A 116 -9.70 8.20 13.01
C ILE A 116 -8.78 9.40 12.80
N LEU A 117 -8.92 10.47 13.60
CA LEU A 117 -8.08 11.65 13.44
C LEU A 117 -6.61 11.34 13.69
N TYR A 118 -6.28 10.39 14.58
CA TYR A 118 -4.90 9.97 14.81
C TYR A 118 -4.28 9.30 13.58
N PHE A 119 -4.89 8.24 13.07
CA PHE A 119 -4.37 7.50 11.92
C PHE A 119 -4.34 8.30 10.61
N LEU A 120 -5.13 9.36 10.52
CA LEU A 120 -5.23 10.22 9.34
C LEU A 120 -4.44 11.53 9.44
N SER A 121 -3.68 11.74 10.51
CA SER A 121 -2.90 12.96 10.75
C SER A 121 -1.42 12.65 10.97
N GLU A 122 -0.57 13.67 10.93
CA GLU A 122 0.86 13.58 11.27
C GLU A 122 1.18 14.01 12.72
N ALA A 123 0.16 14.39 13.51
CA ALA A 123 0.37 14.97 14.84
C ALA A 123 0.64 13.96 15.96
N SER A 124 1.14 14.43 17.11
CA SER A 124 1.24 13.58 18.30
C SER A 124 -0.14 13.21 18.85
N GLU A 125 -0.19 12.10 19.60
CA GLU A 125 -1.40 11.60 20.27
C GLU A 125 -2.07 12.68 21.13
N ASP A 126 -1.29 13.42 21.92
CA ASP A 126 -1.79 14.46 22.83
C ASP A 126 -2.44 15.62 22.07
N ARG A 127 -1.89 15.97 20.89
CA ARG A 127 -2.47 17.02 20.05
C ARG A 127 -3.78 16.56 19.42
N VAL A 128 -3.85 15.30 18.99
CA VAL A 128 -5.08 14.71 18.45
C VAL A 128 -6.14 14.59 19.54
N TYR A 129 -5.77 14.20 20.76
CA TYR A 129 -6.64 14.19 21.94
C TYR A 129 -7.27 15.57 22.16
N ALA A 130 -6.45 16.63 22.24
CA ALA A 130 -6.93 17.99 22.46
C ALA A 130 -7.85 18.46 21.34
N VAL A 131 -7.49 18.21 20.07
CA VAL A 131 -8.31 18.61 18.92
C VAL A 131 -9.62 17.84 18.87
N SER A 132 -9.62 16.54 19.16
CA SER A 132 -10.84 15.72 19.18
C SER A 132 -11.80 16.20 20.26
N LEU A 133 -11.28 16.51 21.45
CA LEU A 133 -12.08 17.06 22.54
C LEU A 133 -12.69 18.42 22.17
N ILE A 134 -11.88 19.35 21.65
CA ILE A 134 -12.35 20.67 21.19
C ILE A 134 -13.42 20.51 20.10
N MET A 135 -13.19 19.64 19.11
CA MET A 135 -14.15 19.38 18.04
C MET A 135 -15.51 18.92 18.58
N ILE A 136 -15.52 17.90 19.45
CA ILE A 136 -16.76 17.37 20.02
C ILE A 136 -17.46 18.41 20.90
N LEU A 137 -16.73 19.17 21.70
CA LEU A 137 -17.32 20.23 22.53
C LEU A 137 -17.93 21.36 21.69
N LEU A 138 -17.29 21.75 20.58
CA LEU A 138 -17.82 22.79 19.68
C LEU A 138 -19.05 22.35 18.88
N ILE A 139 -19.27 21.04 18.72
CA ILE A 139 -20.50 20.51 18.10
C ILE A 139 -21.71 20.69 19.03
N TYR A 140 -21.50 20.68 20.36
CA TYR A 140 -22.59 20.66 21.33
C TYR A 140 -23.58 21.82 21.23
N PRO A 141 -23.18 23.10 21.13
CA PRO A 141 -24.13 24.21 21.06
C PRO A 141 -25.04 24.12 19.84
N PHE A 142 -24.51 23.68 18.70
CA PHE A 142 -25.30 23.43 17.49
C PHE A 142 -26.22 22.23 17.70
N ASN A 143 -25.72 21.15 18.29
CA ASN A 143 -26.48 19.94 18.53
C ASN A 143 -27.66 20.17 19.50
N TYR A 144 -27.41 20.90 20.58
CA TYR A 144 -28.41 21.25 21.60
C TYR A 144 -29.49 22.20 21.04
N ARG A 145 -29.12 23.13 20.14
CA ARG A 145 -30.11 23.99 19.46
C ARG A 145 -31.15 23.18 18.65
N TYR A 146 -30.78 21.96 18.26
CA TYR A 146 -31.63 20.97 17.60
C TYR A 146 -31.84 19.74 18.51
N SER A 147 -32.12 19.95 19.80
CA SER A 147 -32.67 18.91 20.69
C SER A 147 -34.19 18.87 20.59
N PHE A 148 -34.77 17.67 20.69
CA PHE A 148 -36.22 17.47 20.75
C PHE A 148 -36.72 17.97 22.12
N ASP A 149 -37.77 18.80 22.11
CA ASP A 149 -38.31 19.56 23.25
C ASP A 149 -37.38 20.65 23.83
N ALA A 150 -37.98 21.79 24.20
CA ALA A 150 -37.31 22.88 24.91
C ALA A 150 -37.11 22.44 26.37
N PRO A 151 -35.91 22.01 26.76
CA PRO A 151 -35.72 21.39 28.06
C PRO A 151 -35.86 22.47 29.14
N SER A 152 -36.28 22.07 30.36
CA SER A 152 -36.22 22.99 31.49
C SER A 152 -34.77 23.48 31.71
N ARG A 153 -34.56 24.59 32.42
CA ARG A 153 -33.19 25.07 32.73
C ARG A 153 -32.33 23.99 33.41
N LEU A 154 -32.96 23.12 34.19
CA LEU A 154 -32.29 22.01 34.88
C LEU A 154 -31.85 20.91 33.90
N ASP A 155 -32.70 20.57 32.93
CA ASP A 155 -32.38 19.60 31.88
C ASP A 155 -31.24 20.08 30.98
N PHE A 156 -31.13 21.39 30.73
CA PHE A 156 -29.98 21.97 30.03
C PHE A 156 -28.66 21.68 30.75
N TYR A 157 -28.59 21.94 32.06
CA TYR A 157 -27.38 21.70 32.84
C TYR A 157 -27.02 20.21 32.90
N ILE A 158 -28.02 19.34 33.10
CA ILE A 158 -27.80 17.89 33.14
C ILE A 158 -27.30 17.40 31.78
N LEU A 159 -27.98 17.72 30.69
CA LEU A 159 -27.56 17.28 29.34
C LEU A 159 -26.20 17.84 28.95
N THR A 160 -25.89 19.08 29.33
CA THR A 160 -24.57 19.69 29.08
C THR A 160 -23.49 18.94 29.83
N PHE A 161 -23.69 18.70 31.13
CA PHE A 161 -22.75 17.95 31.95
C PHE A 161 -22.55 16.53 31.43
N THR A 162 -23.64 15.83 31.12
CA THR A 162 -23.59 14.47 30.55
C THR A 162 -22.87 14.44 29.21
N TYR A 163 -23.10 15.42 28.33
CA TYR A 163 -22.40 15.52 27.06
C TYR A 163 -20.89 15.68 27.26
N ILE A 164 -20.47 16.63 28.10
CA ILE A 164 -19.06 16.88 28.39
C ILE A 164 -18.41 15.64 29.00
N PHE A 165 -19.10 14.97 29.92
CA PHE A 165 -18.62 13.74 30.55
C PHE A 165 -18.41 12.62 29.52
N ILE A 166 -19.44 12.30 28.71
CA ILE A 166 -19.36 11.26 27.67
C ILE A 166 -18.26 11.61 26.65
N ALA A 167 -18.19 12.86 26.21
CA ALA A 167 -17.18 13.32 25.27
C ALA A 167 -15.76 13.14 25.84
N SER A 168 -15.54 13.57 27.08
CA SER A 168 -14.23 13.48 27.74
C SER A 168 -13.80 12.03 27.94
N VAL A 169 -14.71 11.19 28.42
CA VAL A 169 -14.48 9.75 28.60
C VAL A 169 -14.21 9.08 27.25
N GLY A 170 -15.02 9.37 26.23
CA GLY A 170 -14.85 8.74 24.92
C GLY A 170 -13.56 9.15 24.22
N VAL A 171 -13.18 10.44 24.24
CA VAL A 171 -11.86 10.88 23.72
C VAL A 171 -10.72 10.21 24.51
N PHE A 172 -10.84 10.12 25.84
CA PHE A 172 -9.85 9.44 26.67
C PHE A 172 -9.74 7.94 26.35
N LEU A 173 -10.86 7.24 26.14
CA LEU A 173 -10.85 5.84 25.71
C LEU A 173 -10.22 5.66 24.32
N GLY A 174 -10.50 6.57 23.38
CA GLY A 174 -9.86 6.57 22.06
C GLY A 174 -8.34 6.75 22.16
N TYR A 175 -7.90 7.65 23.04
CA TYR A 175 -6.48 7.86 23.34
C TYR A 175 -5.82 6.64 24.00
N LEU A 176 -6.47 6.02 24.99
CA LEU A 176 -5.99 4.78 25.59
C LEU A 176 -5.92 3.64 24.57
N TYR A 177 -6.86 3.57 23.63
CA TYR A 177 -6.82 2.59 22.55
C TYR A 177 -5.63 2.80 21.62
N ILE A 178 -5.33 4.05 21.24
CA ILE A 178 -4.14 4.38 20.44
C ILE A 178 -2.87 3.96 21.19
N ARG A 179 -2.77 4.27 22.48
CA ARG A 179 -1.64 3.83 23.33
C ARG A 179 -1.57 2.32 23.52
N PHE A 180 -2.71 1.65 23.56
CA PHE A 180 -2.76 0.19 23.64
C PHE A 180 -2.15 -0.48 22.39
N LEU A 181 -2.30 0.16 21.22
CA LEU A 181 -1.68 -0.27 19.96
C LEU A 181 -0.19 0.04 19.90
N ASP A 182 0.33 0.86 20.80
CA ASP A 182 1.75 1.20 20.90
C ASP A 182 2.55 0.04 21.50
N ARG A 183 2.69 -1.02 20.69
CA ARG A 183 3.37 -2.25 21.03
C ARG A 183 4.42 -2.55 19.98
N ASP A 184 5.61 -2.85 20.46
CA ASP A 184 6.73 -3.27 19.64
C ASP A 184 6.83 -4.80 19.62
N PHE A 185 6.70 -5.39 18.44
CA PHE A 185 6.88 -6.82 18.19
C PHE A 185 8.13 -7.10 17.32
N GLY A 186 9.10 -6.18 17.33
CA GLY A 186 10.17 -6.08 16.32
C GLY A 186 9.86 -5.02 15.25
N PHE A 187 8.61 -4.56 15.20
CA PHE A 187 8.15 -3.34 14.56
C PHE A 187 6.98 -2.77 15.37
N ASN A 188 6.78 -1.45 15.32
CA ASN A 188 5.67 -0.80 16.00
C ASN A 188 4.39 -0.87 15.13
N LEU A 189 3.38 -1.62 15.58
CA LEU A 189 2.14 -1.80 14.81
C LEU A 189 1.38 -0.49 14.61
N LYS A 190 1.31 0.35 15.64
CA LYS A 190 0.64 1.66 15.60
C LYS A 190 1.28 2.56 14.54
N ASP A 191 2.60 2.66 14.55
CA ASP A 191 3.34 3.50 13.62
C ASP A 191 3.30 2.95 12.19
N LEU A 192 3.44 1.62 12.01
CA LEU A 192 3.31 0.99 10.69
C LEU A 192 1.93 1.20 10.06
N LEU A 193 0.84 0.97 10.83
CA LEU A 193 -0.52 1.19 10.35
C LEU A 193 -0.78 2.66 10.00
N ARG A 194 -0.26 3.57 10.83
CA ARG A 194 -0.35 5.02 10.58
C ARG A 194 0.40 5.42 9.33
N SER A 195 1.66 5.00 9.20
CA SER A 195 2.51 5.29 8.05
C SER A 195 1.95 4.71 6.76
N PHE A 196 1.42 3.49 6.78
CA PHE A 196 0.70 2.90 5.64
C PHE A 196 -0.52 3.73 5.25
N THR A 197 -1.34 4.12 6.24
CA THR A 197 -2.53 4.95 6.01
C THR A 197 -2.14 6.32 5.41
N LEU A 198 -1.12 6.97 5.96
CA LEU A 198 -0.62 8.26 5.46
C LEU A 198 -0.01 8.14 4.07
N SER A 199 0.79 7.11 3.79
CA SER A 199 1.34 6.83 2.45
C SER A 199 0.23 6.62 1.44
N TRP A 200 -0.76 5.79 1.77
CA TRP A 200 -1.91 5.55 0.91
C TRP A 200 -2.68 6.84 0.60
N LEU A 201 -2.94 7.65 1.63
CA LEU A 201 -3.70 8.89 1.48
C LEU A 201 -2.89 9.95 0.72
N THR A 202 -1.64 10.14 1.01
CA THR A 202 -0.84 11.20 0.37
C THR A 202 -0.23 10.76 -0.95
N SER A 203 -0.26 9.46 -1.26
CA SER A 203 0.54 8.81 -2.30
C SER A 203 2.04 9.08 -2.12
N ASN A 204 2.47 9.44 -0.90
CA ASN A 204 3.86 9.69 -0.56
C ASN A 204 4.46 8.45 0.11
N PRO A 205 5.32 7.69 -0.58
CA PRO A 205 5.90 6.45 -0.04
C PRO A 205 6.80 6.70 1.18
N ALA A 206 7.30 7.93 1.37
CA ALA A 206 8.22 8.29 2.45
C ALA A 206 7.70 7.94 3.86
N TYR A 207 6.38 7.94 4.07
CA TYR A 207 5.79 7.53 5.35
C TYR A 207 6.11 6.08 5.69
N VAL A 208 5.92 5.17 4.72
CA VAL A 208 6.16 3.73 4.92
C VAL A 208 7.65 3.41 4.84
N GLU A 209 8.38 4.06 3.92
CA GLU A 209 9.83 3.87 3.77
C GLU A 209 10.56 4.16 5.08
N LYS A 210 10.16 5.21 5.82
CA LYS A 210 10.73 5.52 7.15
C LYS A 210 10.60 4.38 8.15
N GLU A 211 9.45 3.68 8.18
CA GLU A 211 9.25 2.54 9.07
C GLU A 211 10.09 1.34 8.63
N PHE A 212 10.18 1.11 7.31
CA PHE A 212 11.01 0.04 6.74
C PHE A 212 12.50 0.27 6.98
N ASP A 213 13.00 1.50 6.83
CA ASP A 213 14.39 1.88 7.11
C ASP A 213 14.79 1.55 8.56
N GLY A 214 13.85 1.69 9.52
CA GLY A 214 14.09 1.33 10.93
C GLY A 214 14.22 -0.17 11.20
N THR A 215 13.73 -1.02 10.29
CA THR A 215 13.74 -2.49 10.40
C THR A 215 14.64 -3.17 9.36
N GLY A 216 15.18 -2.39 8.41
CA GLY A 216 15.98 -2.88 7.30
C GLY A 216 17.30 -3.49 7.76
N MET A 217 17.80 -4.44 6.97
CA MET A 217 19.13 -5.02 7.16
C MET A 217 20.06 -4.57 6.04
N ILE A 218 21.30 -4.23 6.38
CA ILE A 218 22.33 -3.94 5.39
C ILE A 218 22.74 -5.25 4.73
N LYS A 219 22.49 -5.37 3.43
CA LYS A 219 22.90 -6.52 2.61
C LYS A 219 23.79 -6.04 1.47
N LYS A 220 24.89 -6.76 1.24
CA LYS A 220 25.69 -6.58 0.03
C LYS A 220 25.01 -7.31 -1.12
N GLY A 221 24.86 -6.61 -2.23
CA GLY A 221 24.30 -7.17 -3.45
C GLY A 221 25.23 -6.98 -4.64
N TRP A 222 24.79 -7.46 -5.79
CA TRP A 222 25.48 -7.27 -7.06
C TRP A 222 24.51 -6.71 -8.11
N ILE A 223 25.08 -6.05 -9.11
CA ILE A 223 24.38 -5.64 -10.33
C ILE A 223 25.20 -6.17 -11.50
N ARG A 224 24.57 -6.91 -12.40
CA ARG A 224 25.20 -7.45 -13.61
C ARG A 224 24.60 -6.77 -14.83
N CYS A 225 25.46 -6.38 -15.76
CA CYS A 225 25.07 -5.71 -17.00
C CYS A 225 25.69 -6.46 -18.19
N LEU A 226 24.83 -6.99 -19.06
CA LEU A 226 25.21 -7.60 -20.34
C LEU A 226 24.78 -6.66 -21.47
N SER A 227 25.72 -6.26 -22.32
CA SER A 227 25.42 -5.45 -23.51
C SER A 227 25.43 -6.33 -24.76
N ILE A 228 24.38 -6.25 -25.56
CA ILE A 228 24.26 -6.90 -26.87
C ILE A 228 23.99 -5.81 -27.89
N GLY A 229 25.05 -5.38 -28.59
CA GLY A 229 25.00 -4.19 -29.42
C GLY A 229 24.67 -2.93 -28.60
N ASP A 230 23.57 -2.27 -28.93
CA ASP A 230 23.08 -1.08 -28.20
C ASP A 230 22.11 -1.43 -27.05
N VAL A 231 21.75 -2.71 -26.90
CA VAL A 231 20.83 -3.21 -25.89
C VAL A 231 21.57 -3.53 -24.59
N LYS A 232 21.02 -3.11 -23.46
CA LYS A 232 21.54 -3.45 -22.12
C LYS A 232 20.55 -4.34 -21.38
N ILE A 233 21.00 -5.52 -20.97
CA ILE A 233 20.29 -6.40 -20.05
C ILE A 233 20.87 -6.16 -18.67
N ILE A 234 20.03 -5.74 -17.73
CA ILE A 234 20.44 -5.45 -16.36
C ILE A 234 19.66 -6.37 -15.42
N SER A 235 20.38 -6.93 -14.46
CA SER A 235 19.82 -7.72 -13.38
C SER A 235 20.58 -7.41 -12.10
N ASP A 236 19.92 -7.55 -10.96
CA ASP A 236 20.50 -7.27 -9.65
C ASP A 236 20.02 -8.32 -8.64
N SER A 237 20.73 -8.44 -7.52
CA SER A 237 20.45 -9.41 -6.47
C SER A 237 19.30 -9.03 -5.53
N PHE A 238 18.58 -7.94 -5.81
CA PHE A 238 17.51 -7.44 -4.96
C PHE A 238 16.15 -7.68 -5.61
N HIS A 239 15.19 -8.02 -4.77
CA HIS A 239 13.82 -8.22 -5.23
C HIS A 239 13.15 -6.83 -5.39
N PRO A 240 12.43 -6.57 -6.51
CA PRO A 240 11.82 -5.28 -6.80
C PRO A 240 10.66 -4.92 -5.86
N GLY A 241 10.17 -5.87 -5.09
CA GLY A 241 9.17 -5.66 -4.04
C GLY A 241 7.74 -5.49 -4.56
N PRO A 242 6.73 -5.75 -3.71
CA PRO A 242 5.33 -5.79 -4.12
C PRO A 242 4.66 -4.41 -4.17
N PHE A 243 5.30 -3.38 -3.61
CA PHE A 243 4.68 -2.08 -3.38
C PHE A 243 5.11 -1.10 -4.48
N GLY A 244 4.27 -0.95 -5.52
CA GLY A 244 4.63 -0.33 -6.80
C GLY A 244 5.29 1.06 -6.81
N ASN A 245 5.25 1.84 -5.72
CA ASN A 245 5.97 3.12 -5.59
C ASN A 245 6.89 3.21 -4.36
N VAL A 246 7.18 2.09 -3.70
CA VAL A 246 8.04 2.00 -2.51
C VAL A 246 9.27 1.18 -2.89
N GLY A 247 10.46 1.65 -2.48
CA GLY A 247 11.66 0.82 -2.57
C GLY A 247 11.98 0.30 -3.98
N GLY A 248 12.16 -1.01 -4.11
CA GLY A 248 12.68 -1.70 -5.30
C GLY A 248 11.88 -1.49 -6.60
N ALA A 249 10.60 -1.16 -6.52
CA ALA A 249 9.78 -0.93 -7.71
C ALA A 249 10.25 0.33 -8.47
N LYS A 250 10.86 1.28 -7.74
CA LYS A 250 11.52 2.46 -8.33
C LYS A 250 12.77 2.04 -9.11
N LEU A 251 13.55 1.08 -8.62
CA LEU A 251 14.78 0.60 -9.27
C LEU A 251 14.47 0.05 -10.66
N VAL A 252 13.57 -0.93 -10.77
CA VAL A 252 13.19 -1.53 -12.05
C VAL A 252 12.65 -0.50 -13.02
N LYS A 253 11.79 0.40 -12.55
CA LYS A 253 11.27 1.49 -13.39
C LYS A 253 12.39 2.38 -13.93
N ARG A 254 13.35 2.75 -13.08
CA ARG A 254 14.49 3.59 -13.47
C ARG A 254 15.40 2.89 -14.46
N ILE A 255 15.69 1.61 -14.26
CA ILE A 255 16.42 0.75 -15.21
C ILE A 255 15.69 0.73 -16.57
N LEU A 256 14.37 0.49 -16.56
CA LEU A 256 13.57 0.45 -17.79
C LEU A 256 13.35 1.82 -18.43
N ASP A 257 13.56 2.94 -17.73
CA ASP A 257 13.55 4.27 -18.34
C ASP A 257 14.91 4.59 -19.04
N MET A 258 15.95 3.78 -18.86
CA MET A 258 17.22 3.88 -19.59
C MET A 258 17.06 3.32 -21.01
N GLY A 259 17.46 4.10 -22.03
CA GLY A 259 17.48 3.79 -23.47
C GLY A 259 16.93 2.43 -23.92
N ASN A 260 17.78 1.63 -24.58
CA ASN A 260 17.47 0.26 -25.00
C ASN A 260 17.82 -0.74 -23.88
N THR A 261 17.14 -0.62 -22.74
CA THR A 261 17.36 -1.50 -21.58
C THR A 261 16.23 -2.48 -21.35
N MET A 262 16.59 -3.71 -20.95
CA MET A 262 15.74 -4.77 -20.45
C MET A 262 16.17 -5.12 -19.01
N TYR A 263 15.19 -5.37 -18.14
CA TYR A 263 15.43 -5.87 -16.79
C TYR A 263 15.09 -7.36 -16.73
N LEU A 264 15.96 -8.17 -16.13
CA LEU A 264 15.68 -9.57 -15.81
C LEU A 264 15.65 -9.75 -14.30
N HIS A 265 14.59 -10.38 -13.81
CA HIS A 265 14.48 -10.77 -12.42
C HIS A 265 15.49 -11.89 -12.12
N SER A 266 16.30 -11.71 -11.08
CA SER A 266 17.28 -12.72 -10.66
C SER A 266 16.73 -13.54 -9.51
N ALA A 267 17.45 -14.61 -9.15
CA ALA A 267 17.19 -15.37 -7.94
C ALA A 267 17.25 -14.48 -6.68
N SER A 268 16.10 -13.96 -6.29
CA SER A 268 15.85 -13.12 -5.13
C SER A 268 14.42 -13.34 -4.64
N THR A 269 14.19 -13.19 -3.33
CA THR A 269 12.85 -13.30 -2.74
C THR A 269 12.45 -11.99 -2.08
N HIS A 270 11.25 -11.91 -1.53
CA HIS A 270 10.82 -10.76 -0.74
C HIS A 270 11.70 -10.44 0.50
N GLY A 271 12.59 -11.35 0.91
CA GLY A 271 13.63 -11.07 1.92
C GLY A 271 14.70 -10.07 1.42
N GLU A 272 14.83 -9.89 0.11
CA GLU A 272 15.77 -9.02 -0.57
C GLU A 272 15.13 -7.71 -1.07
N ASN A 273 13.94 -7.36 -0.56
CA ASN A 273 13.26 -6.13 -0.93
C ASN A 273 14.08 -4.89 -0.54
N ILE A 274 14.27 -3.97 -1.49
CA ILE A 274 14.85 -2.66 -1.19
C ILE A 274 13.84 -1.85 -0.37
N VAL A 275 14.29 -1.34 0.78
CA VAL A 275 13.43 -0.70 1.79
C VAL A 275 12.91 0.69 1.39
N SER A 276 13.70 1.47 0.63
CA SER A 276 13.37 2.85 0.31
C SER A 276 13.87 3.27 -1.07
N GLY A 277 13.24 4.33 -1.60
CA GLY A 277 13.68 4.92 -2.86
C GLY A 277 15.08 5.51 -2.80
N GLU A 278 15.54 5.96 -1.63
CA GLU A 278 16.91 6.45 -1.47
C GLU A 278 17.93 5.33 -1.71
N GLU A 279 17.72 4.15 -1.12
CA GLU A 279 18.57 2.99 -1.35
C GLU A 279 18.51 2.53 -2.82
N ALA A 280 17.33 2.60 -3.46
CA ALA A 280 17.20 2.32 -4.88
C ALA A 280 18.01 3.31 -5.75
N GLU A 281 18.06 4.60 -5.41
CA GLU A 281 18.89 5.58 -6.12
C GLU A 281 20.39 5.34 -5.91
N LYS A 282 20.82 4.97 -4.69
CA LYS A 282 22.22 4.58 -4.43
C LYS A 282 22.64 3.40 -5.30
N LEU A 283 21.75 2.42 -5.48
CA LEU A 283 21.97 1.29 -6.39
C LEU A 283 22.02 1.75 -7.85
N MET A 284 21.11 2.62 -8.28
CA MET A 284 21.12 3.19 -9.65
C MET A 284 22.43 3.91 -9.97
N ASP A 285 22.95 4.71 -9.05
CA ASP A 285 24.20 5.44 -9.22
C ASP A 285 25.42 4.51 -9.31
N SER A 286 25.31 3.29 -8.75
CA SER A 286 26.35 2.27 -8.82
C SER A 286 26.35 1.46 -10.12
N ILE A 287 25.33 1.61 -10.98
CA ILE A 287 25.23 0.85 -12.23
C ILE A 287 26.26 1.37 -13.25
N THR A 288 27.40 0.68 -13.31
CA THR A 288 28.42 0.89 -14.34
C THR A 288 28.48 -0.30 -15.29
N CYS A 289 28.04 -0.12 -16.54
CA CYS A 289 28.16 -1.15 -17.58
C CYS A 289 29.53 -1.09 -18.26
N ASN A 290 30.60 -1.40 -17.51
CA ASN A 290 31.94 -1.55 -18.07
C ASN A 290 32.06 -2.93 -18.70
N CYS A 291 31.72 -3.02 -19.98
CA CYS A 291 31.62 -4.30 -20.67
C CYS A 291 32.99 -4.81 -21.11
N LYS A 292 33.35 -6.02 -20.69
CA LYS A 292 34.36 -6.84 -21.35
C LYS A 292 33.70 -7.48 -22.58
N GLU A 293 34.41 -7.51 -23.70
CA GLU A 293 33.95 -8.24 -24.88
C GLU A 293 33.92 -9.74 -24.59
N LEU A 294 32.80 -10.39 -24.94
CA LEU A 294 32.54 -11.80 -24.70
C LEU A 294 32.28 -12.48 -26.03
N ARG A 295 32.84 -13.68 -26.21
CA ARG A 295 32.53 -14.51 -27.38
C ARG A 295 31.27 -15.32 -27.10
N ALA A 296 30.30 -15.20 -27.99
CA ALA A 296 29.06 -15.93 -27.85
C ALA A 296 29.23 -17.39 -28.28
N MET A 297 28.60 -18.28 -27.53
CA MET A 297 28.61 -19.71 -27.80
C MET A 297 27.18 -20.17 -28.09
N LYS A 298 27.01 -21.34 -28.69
CA LYS A 298 25.70 -21.84 -29.11
C LYS A 298 24.77 -22.08 -27.92
N PRO A 299 23.56 -21.47 -27.89
CA PRO A 299 22.58 -21.71 -26.84
C PRO A 299 22.12 -23.17 -26.78
N TYR A 300 21.73 -23.63 -25.60
CA TYR A 300 21.21 -24.97 -25.38
C TYR A 300 20.21 -25.00 -24.23
N GLU A 301 19.51 -26.12 -24.08
CA GLU A 301 18.56 -26.32 -22.99
C GLU A 301 18.92 -27.58 -22.20
N VAL A 302 18.76 -27.49 -20.88
CA VAL A 302 18.73 -28.66 -20.00
C VAL A 302 17.38 -28.72 -19.30
N GLU A 303 16.86 -29.91 -19.10
CA GLU A 303 15.55 -30.09 -18.48
C GLU A 303 15.53 -31.20 -17.44
N SER A 304 14.62 -31.03 -16.49
CA SER A 304 14.25 -31.99 -15.46
C SER A 304 12.75 -32.28 -15.54
N LYS A 305 12.19 -32.86 -14.48
CA LYS A 305 10.76 -33.15 -14.40
C LYS A 305 9.92 -31.88 -14.31
N LYS A 306 10.34 -30.90 -13.51
CA LYS A 306 9.56 -29.69 -13.24
C LYS A 306 10.09 -28.43 -13.92
N PHE A 307 11.38 -28.38 -14.22
CA PHE A 307 12.04 -27.18 -14.72
C PHE A 307 12.77 -27.41 -16.04
N LYS A 308 13.05 -26.31 -16.72
CA LYS A 308 13.90 -26.22 -17.90
C LYS A 308 14.79 -25.01 -17.75
N ILE A 309 16.08 -25.14 -17.99
CA ILE A 309 17.02 -24.01 -18.05
C ILE A 309 17.41 -23.81 -19.50
N THR A 310 17.09 -22.63 -20.05
CA THR A 310 17.63 -22.17 -21.33
C THR A 310 18.92 -21.41 -21.02
N VAL A 311 20.02 -21.87 -21.60
CA VAL A 311 21.36 -21.32 -21.36
C VAL A 311 21.80 -20.54 -22.59
N PHE A 312 22.21 -19.30 -22.36
CA PHE A 312 22.91 -18.44 -23.31
C PHE A 312 24.37 -18.34 -22.87
N PRO A 313 25.23 -19.26 -23.36
CA PRO A 313 26.63 -19.31 -22.97
C PRO A 313 27.48 -18.29 -23.73
N PHE A 314 28.43 -17.70 -23.00
CA PHE A 314 29.56 -16.94 -23.53
C PHE A 314 30.86 -17.56 -22.98
N ASP A 315 32.00 -17.19 -23.56
CA ASP A 315 33.29 -17.79 -23.23
C ASP A 315 33.71 -17.62 -21.76
N SER A 316 33.34 -16.51 -21.10
CA SER A 316 33.58 -16.32 -19.66
C SER A 316 32.35 -15.97 -18.82
N PHE A 317 31.14 -16.10 -19.37
CA PHE A 317 29.88 -15.76 -18.69
C PHE A 317 28.73 -16.66 -19.19
N ARG A 318 27.74 -16.98 -18.34
CA ARG A 318 26.52 -17.68 -18.79
C ARG A 318 25.28 -16.98 -18.25
N LEU A 319 24.32 -16.69 -19.12
CA LEU A 319 22.97 -16.31 -18.71
C LEU A 319 22.08 -17.57 -18.72
N MET A 320 21.47 -17.87 -17.57
CA MET A 320 20.61 -19.03 -17.38
C MET A 320 19.20 -18.58 -17.02
N ILE A 321 18.22 -18.87 -17.87
CA ILE A 321 16.81 -18.56 -17.61
C ILE A 321 16.10 -19.84 -17.19
N VAL A 322 15.68 -19.89 -15.93
CA VAL A 322 14.94 -21.01 -15.35
C VAL A 322 13.46 -20.84 -15.65
N SER A 323 12.88 -21.83 -16.31
CA SER A 323 11.48 -21.89 -16.70
C SER A 323 10.76 -23.01 -15.97
N GLY A 324 9.59 -22.71 -15.41
CA GLY A 324 8.70 -23.72 -14.84
C GLY A 324 7.90 -24.41 -15.93
N LYS A 325 7.87 -25.76 -15.93
CA LYS A 325 7.00 -26.52 -16.85
C LYS A 325 5.53 -26.37 -16.48
N ASN A 326 5.22 -26.30 -15.18
CA ASN A 326 3.86 -26.17 -14.65
C ASN A 326 3.66 -24.96 -13.73
N ALA A 327 4.71 -24.55 -13.03
CA ALA A 327 4.71 -23.41 -12.13
C ALA A 327 6.15 -22.93 -11.90
N ILE A 328 6.35 -21.63 -11.71
CA ILE A 328 7.57 -21.03 -11.20
C ILE A 328 7.21 -19.71 -10.50
N ASP A 329 7.92 -19.41 -9.42
CA ASP A 329 7.88 -18.13 -8.72
C ASP A 329 9.32 -17.70 -8.39
N ASP A 330 9.49 -16.71 -7.52
CA ASP A 330 10.78 -16.24 -7.00
C ASP A 330 11.73 -17.40 -6.65
N ILE A 331 12.91 -17.42 -7.28
CA ILE A 331 13.97 -18.39 -6.95
C ILE A 331 14.81 -17.82 -5.80
N PRO A 332 15.13 -18.58 -4.74
CA PRO A 332 15.87 -18.03 -3.61
C PRO A 332 17.35 -17.72 -3.94
N PRO A 333 17.95 -16.70 -3.29
CA PRO A 333 19.35 -16.28 -3.54
C PRO A 333 20.38 -17.39 -3.46
N GLU A 334 20.15 -18.41 -2.63
CA GLU A 334 21.04 -19.56 -2.49
C GLU A 334 21.28 -20.32 -3.82
N VAL A 335 20.38 -20.20 -4.78
CA VAL A 335 20.54 -20.78 -6.12
C VAL A 335 21.59 -20.01 -6.92
N GLN A 336 21.60 -18.68 -6.84
CA GLN A 336 22.64 -17.86 -7.44
C GLN A 336 24.00 -18.10 -6.76
N GLU A 337 24.02 -18.17 -5.43
CA GLU A 337 25.25 -18.46 -4.66
C GLU A 337 25.82 -19.85 -5.01
N PHE A 338 24.95 -20.82 -5.30
CA PHE A 338 25.37 -22.13 -5.78
C PHE A 338 25.94 -22.05 -7.21
N ALA A 339 25.30 -21.32 -8.12
CA ALA A 339 25.74 -21.14 -9.50
C ALA A 339 27.12 -20.47 -9.60
N ASP A 340 27.40 -19.50 -8.72
CA ASP A 340 28.67 -18.77 -8.69
C ASP A 340 29.89 -19.70 -8.42
N LYS A 341 29.68 -20.92 -7.90
CA LYS A 341 30.74 -21.94 -7.73
C LYS A 341 31.28 -22.48 -9.06
N PHE A 342 30.54 -22.32 -10.15
CA PHE A 342 30.88 -22.84 -11.47
C PHE A 342 31.36 -21.76 -12.45
N GLY A 343 31.59 -20.53 -11.97
CA GLY A 343 32.05 -19.38 -12.75
C GLY A 343 31.06 -18.23 -12.72
N ASP A 344 31.22 -17.28 -13.66
CA ASP A 344 30.31 -16.13 -13.77
C ASP A 344 29.01 -16.54 -14.46
N ILE A 345 27.98 -16.84 -13.67
CA ILE A 345 26.67 -17.30 -14.14
C ILE A 345 25.60 -16.37 -13.59
N LEU A 346 24.76 -15.79 -14.43
CA LEU A 346 23.55 -15.07 -14.01
C LEU A 346 22.34 -16.00 -14.10
N VAL A 347 21.72 -16.29 -12.96
CA VAL A 347 20.49 -17.07 -12.90
C VAL A 347 19.30 -16.13 -12.79
N CYS A 348 18.38 -16.25 -13.76
CA CYS A 348 17.13 -15.51 -13.80
C CYS A 348 15.96 -16.50 -13.74
N ASP A 349 14.94 -16.19 -12.96
CA ASP A 349 13.65 -16.84 -13.10
C ASP A 349 12.88 -16.27 -14.31
N GLY A 350 12.13 -17.14 -14.97
CA GLY A 350 11.40 -16.78 -16.17
C GLY A 350 10.02 -16.17 -15.90
N HIS A 351 9.48 -16.31 -14.67
CA HIS A 351 8.07 -16.05 -14.32
C HIS A 351 7.07 -16.42 -15.44
N ASN A 352 7.34 -17.51 -16.15
CA ASN A 352 6.69 -17.86 -17.40
C ASN A 352 5.48 -18.80 -17.19
N SER A 353 5.28 -19.29 -15.96
CA SER A 353 4.24 -20.24 -15.60
C SER A 353 3.67 -19.91 -14.22
N TYR A 354 2.63 -19.07 -14.19
CA TYR A 354 2.02 -18.63 -12.93
C TYR A 354 1.07 -19.69 -12.37
N LYS A 355 1.25 -20.02 -11.08
CA LYS A 355 0.30 -20.82 -10.29
C LYS A 355 0.04 -20.12 -8.97
N LYS A 356 -1.24 -19.90 -8.65
CA LYS A 356 -1.62 -19.20 -7.43
C LYS A 356 -1.18 -19.96 -6.16
N GLY A 357 -0.53 -19.23 -5.25
CA GLY A 357 -0.08 -19.77 -3.95
C GLY A 357 0.98 -20.85 -4.10
N TYR A 358 1.79 -20.76 -5.15
CA TYR A 358 2.93 -21.62 -5.38
C TYR A 358 4.17 -20.85 -4.98
N ASP A 359 4.98 -21.43 -4.09
CA ASP A 359 6.32 -20.98 -3.78
C ASP A 359 7.28 -22.12 -4.14
N VAL A 360 8.49 -21.80 -4.60
CA VAL A 360 9.51 -22.80 -4.92
C VAL A 360 9.90 -23.54 -3.64
N THR A 361 9.72 -24.87 -3.62
CA THR A 361 10.02 -25.67 -2.42
C THR A 361 11.51 -25.98 -2.27
N PRO A 362 12.01 -26.34 -1.07
CA PRO A 362 13.41 -26.74 -0.89
C PRO A 362 13.84 -27.91 -1.81
N GLU A 363 12.94 -28.86 -2.08
CA GLU A 363 13.20 -29.96 -3.02
C GLU A 363 13.35 -29.47 -4.47
N GLU A 364 12.55 -28.47 -4.84
CA GLU A 364 12.61 -27.84 -6.16
C GLU A 364 13.85 -26.96 -6.32
N VAL A 365 14.30 -26.31 -5.24
CA VAL A 365 15.60 -25.62 -5.19
C VAL A 365 16.74 -26.58 -5.51
N GLU A 366 16.76 -27.77 -4.90
CA GLU A 366 17.79 -28.77 -5.19
C GLU A 366 17.68 -29.33 -6.62
N GLU A 367 16.46 -29.48 -7.16
CA GLU A 367 16.25 -29.83 -8.57
C GLU A 367 16.84 -28.77 -9.52
N ILE A 368 16.65 -27.48 -9.21
CA ILE A 368 17.22 -26.35 -9.98
C ILE A 368 18.75 -26.35 -9.85
N LYS A 369 19.31 -26.52 -8.65
CA LYS A 369 20.77 -26.60 -8.42
C LYS A 369 21.39 -27.75 -9.24
N SER A 370 20.77 -28.92 -9.26
CA SER A 370 21.22 -30.06 -10.08
C SER A 370 21.21 -29.75 -11.58
N LEU A 371 20.19 -29.02 -12.07
CA LEU A 371 20.16 -28.56 -13.46
C LEU A 371 21.26 -27.53 -13.77
N ILE A 372 21.57 -26.62 -12.85
CA ILE A 372 22.65 -25.64 -12.99
C ILE A 372 24.00 -26.34 -13.09
N GLU A 373 24.27 -27.32 -12.22
CA GLU A 373 25.50 -28.12 -12.27
C GLU A 373 25.64 -28.85 -13.62
N LYS A 374 24.56 -29.49 -14.07
CA LYS A 374 24.52 -30.14 -15.38
C LYS A 374 24.76 -29.15 -16.53
N ALA A 375 24.13 -27.97 -16.49
CA ALA A 375 24.31 -26.93 -17.49
C ALA A 375 25.76 -26.42 -17.50
N ALA A 376 26.32 -26.11 -16.34
CA ALA A 376 27.66 -25.53 -16.25
C ALA A 376 28.75 -26.42 -16.87
N GLY A 377 28.59 -27.75 -16.83
CA GLY A 377 29.50 -28.72 -17.42
C GLY A 377 29.39 -28.89 -18.95
N ILE A 378 28.45 -28.23 -19.62
CA ILE A 378 28.27 -28.33 -21.07
C ILE A 378 29.09 -27.25 -21.78
N GLU A 379 30.03 -27.70 -22.61
CA GLU A 379 30.74 -26.86 -23.57
C GLU A 379 30.02 -26.86 -24.92
N THR A 380 30.02 -25.71 -25.60
CA THR A 380 29.38 -25.53 -26.90
C THR A 380 30.34 -24.85 -27.87
N GLU A 381 30.03 -24.90 -29.15
CA GLU A 381 30.79 -24.23 -30.21
C GLU A 381 30.53 -22.71 -30.23
N GLU A 382 31.52 -21.94 -30.68
CA GLU A 382 31.38 -20.49 -30.88
C GLU A 382 30.31 -20.21 -31.94
N SER A 383 29.50 -19.17 -31.73
CA SER A 383 28.39 -18.82 -32.61
C SER A 383 28.36 -17.32 -32.86
N THR A 384 27.96 -16.93 -34.07
CA THR A 384 27.63 -15.52 -34.35
C THR A 384 26.27 -15.21 -33.74
N VAL A 385 26.17 -14.09 -33.02
CA VAL A 385 24.90 -13.60 -32.47
C VAL A 385 24.27 -12.64 -33.46
N MET A 386 23.01 -12.91 -33.82
CA MET A 386 22.14 -11.92 -34.43
C MET A 386 21.13 -11.50 -33.38
N TYR A 387 20.82 -10.22 -33.29
CA TYR A 387 19.83 -9.77 -32.33
C TYR A 387 18.82 -8.80 -32.94
N SER A 388 17.62 -8.82 -32.38
CA SER A 388 16.58 -7.83 -32.65
C SER A 388 15.94 -7.43 -31.33
N PHE A 389 15.82 -6.12 -31.11
CA PHE A 389 15.25 -5.57 -29.89
C PHE A 389 14.09 -4.63 -30.20
N SER A 390 13.00 -4.79 -29.43
CA SER A 390 11.87 -3.88 -29.46
C SER A 390 11.41 -3.61 -28.04
N LYS A 391 11.30 -2.33 -27.70
CA LYS A 391 10.78 -1.85 -26.42
C LYS A 391 9.61 -0.93 -26.67
N ARG A 392 8.50 -1.18 -25.97
CA ARG A 392 7.29 -0.36 -26.06
C ARG A 392 6.81 0.05 -24.68
N LYS A 393 6.46 1.32 -24.56
CA LYS A 393 5.75 1.83 -23.39
C LYS A 393 4.30 1.35 -23.43
N VAL A 394 3.82 0.85 -22.29
CA VAL A 394 2.46 0.33 -22.12
C VAL A 394 1.89 0.94 -20.84
N ASP A 395 0.71 1.54 -20.94
CA ASP A 395 -0.03 2.01 -19.77
C ASP A 395 -0.87 0.86 -19.22
N THR A 396 -0.36 0.16 -18.20
CA THR A 396 -1.11 -0.85 -17.45
C THR A 396 -1.00 -0.58 -15.96
N THR A 397 -1.93 -1.15 -15.18
CA THR A 397 -1.90 -1.08 -13.71
C THR A 397 -0.94 -2.09 -13.07
N ASN A 398 -0.48 -3.10 -13.83
CA ASN A 398 0.14 -4.31 -13.29
C ASN A 398 1.57 -4.55 -13.83
N ILE A 399 2.06 -3.72 -14.76
CA ILE A 399 3.39 -3.86 -15.36
C ILE A 399 4.16 -2.55 -15.15
N CYS A 400 5.48 -2.65 -14.99
CA CYS A 400 6.42 -1.54 -14.87
C CYS A 400 6.58 -0.74 -16.19
N ARG A 401 5.47 -0.26 -16.77
CA ARG A 401 5.34 0.65 -17.91
C ARG A 401 5.95 0.23 -19.25
N TYR A 402 6.78 -0.78 -19.33
CA TYR A 402 7.42 -1.20 -20.57
C TYR A 402 7.28 -2.70 -20.80
N LEU A 403 7.09 -3.08 -22.06
CA LEU A 403 7.35 -4.42 -22.56
C LEU A 403 8.59 -4.35 -23.43
N ALA A 404 9.56 -5.21 -23.15
CA ALA A 404 10.79 -5.36 -23.92
C ALA A 404 10.87 -6.79 -24.47
N LEU A 405 11.23 -6.91 -25.74
CA LEU A 405 11.48 -8.17 -26.41
C LEU A 405 12.87 -8.13 -27.02
N LEU A 406 13.71 -9.10 -26.65
CA LEU A 406 15.02 -9.34 -27.22
C LEU A 406 15.00 -10.73 -27.84
N ILE A 407 15.35 -10.82 -29.11
CA ILE A 407 15.55 -12.07 -29.84
C ILE A 407 17.05 -12.21 -30.09
N LEU A 408 17.60 -13.37 -29.78
CA LEU A 408 19.02 -13.75 -29.93
C LEU A 408 19.17 -14.99 -30.81
#